data_AF-A0A6G8FKP0-F1
#
_entry.id   AF-A0A6G8FKP0-F1
#
_cell.length_a   1.000
_cell.length_b   1.000
_cell.length_c   1.000
_cell.angle_alpha   90.00
_cell.angle_beta   90.00
_cell.angle_gamma   90.00
#
_symmetry.space_group_name_H-M   'P 1'
#
loop_
_entity.id
_entity.type
_entity.pdbx_description
1 polymer ?
#
loop_
_entity_poly.entity_id
_entity_poly.type
_entity_poly.pdbx_seq_one_letter_code
_entity_poly.pdbx_strand_id
1 'polypeptide(L)'
;MTRYVAGVILGARVDELNALVKRGGSPTPSELLEAVLTGAINQPVLFAVVMQMWSESITDPALGEVVQGLLGQMRAAMRDAVTPWARQQTPSEEQATQLADRTSFILVALAQGFITHTAMQGPLSPAEYISGLRHLERP
;
A
#
# COMPACT_ATOMS: atom_id res chain seq x y z
N MET A 1 0.38 -22.44 -8.93
CA MET A 1 -0.98 -21.93 -8.64
C MET A 1 -0.92 -20.68 -7.76
N THR A 2 -0.18 -20.70 -6.64
CA THR A 2 0.02 -19.56 -5.71
C THR A 2 0.54 -18.29 -6.39
N ARG A 3 1.53 -18.40 -7.30
CA ARG A 3 2.08 -17.28 -8.08
C ARG A 3 1.05 -16.52 -8.93
N TYR A 4 0.12 -17.26 -9.56
CA TYR A 4 -0.93 -16.66 -10.41
C TYR A 4 -1.96 -15.92 -9.55
N VAL A 5 -2.39 -16.55 -8.46
CA VAL A 5 -3.37 -15.98 -7.53
C VAL A 5 -2.84 -14.68 -6.92
N ALA A 6 -1.58 -14.67 -6.45
CA ALA A 6 -0.98 -13.48 -5.86
C ALA A 6 -0.78 -12.33 -6.86
N GLY A 7 -0.39 -12.61 -8.11
CA GLY A 7 -0.29 -11.60 -9.16
C GLY A 7 -1.63 -10.95 -9.50
N VAL A 8 -2.70 -11.75 -9.60
CA VAL A 8 -4.07 -11.25 -9.82
C VAL A 8 -4.55 -10.37 -8.66
N ILE A 9 -4.23 -10.76 -7.43
CA ILE A 9 -4.59 -10.02 -6.22
C ILE A 9 -3.88 -8.67 -6.16
N LEU A 10 -2.55 -8.65 -6.31
CA LEU A 10 -1.82 -7.39 -6.26
C LEU A 10 -2.22 -6.48 -7.43
N GLY A 11 -2.49 -7.04 -8.60
CA GLY A 11 -3.05 -6.29 -9.74
C GLY A 11 -4.38 -5.63 -9.40
N ALA A 12 -5.34 -6.38 -8.84
CA ALA A 12 -6.64 -5.83 -8.44
C ALA A 12 -6.53 -4.69 -7.41
N ARG A 13 -5.52 -4.72 -6.53
CA ARG A 13 -5.28 -3.64 -5.55
C ARG A 13 -4.66 -2.40 -6.20
N VAL A 14 -3.77 -2.58 -7.18
CA VAL A 14 -3.28 -1.47 -8.01
C VAL A 14 -4.43 -0.82 -8.78
N ASP A 15 -5.37 -1.59 -9.31
CA ASP A 15 -6.54 -1.06 -10.02
C ASP A 15 -7.48 -0.26 -9.11
N GLU A 16 -7.71 -0.74 -7.87
CA GLU A 16 -8.50 -0.01 -6.87
C GLU A 16 -7.85 1.32 -6.48
N LEU A 17 -6.53 1.34 -6.30
CA LEU A 17 -5.76 2.57 -6.07
C LEU A 17 -5.91 3.54 -7.23
N ASN A 18 -5.72 3.07 -8.47
CA ASN A 18 -5.88 3.88 -9.67
C ASN A 18 -7.30 4.45 -9.79
N ALA A 19 -8.33 3.70 -9.39
CA ALA A 19 -9.71 4.16 -9.36
C ALA A 19 -9.96 5.23 -8.28
N LEU A 20 -9.29 5.15 -7.13
CA LEU A 20 -9.30 6.21 -6.11
C LEU A 20 -8.71 7.51 -6.65
N VAL A 21 -7.56 7.45 -7.32
CA VAL A 21 -6.93 8.62 -7.95
C VAL A 21 -7.85 9.28 -8.97
N LYS A 22 -8.51 8.48 -9.83
CA LYS A 22 -9.42 8.99 -10.87
C LYS A 22 -10.66 9.72 -10.34
N ARG A 23 -11.03 9.53 -9.07
CA ARG A 23 -12.18 10.21 -8.45
C ARG A 23 -11.90 11.67 -8.06
N GLY A 24 -10.67 12.17 -8.25
CA GLY A 24 -10.37 13.60 -8.22
C GLY A 24 -10.30 14.25 -6.83
N GLY A 25 -10.23 13.46 -5.76
CA GLY A 25 -9.94 13.95 -4.41
C GLY A 25 -8.44 14.04 -4.13
N SER A 26 -8.07 14.79 -3.08
CA SER A 26 -6.72 14.77 -2.48
C SER A 26 -6.77 14.07 -1.13
N PRO A 27 -6.87 12.73 -1.07
CA PRO A 27 -6.93 12.03 0.21
C PRO A 27 -5.63 12.26 0.98
N THR A 28 -5.73 12.36 2.32
CA THR A 28 -4.53 12.34 3.16
C THR A 28 -3.85 10.95 3.10
N PRO A 29 -2.56 10.83 3.46
CA PRO A 29 -1.87 9.55 3.47
C PRO A 29 -2.59 8.51 4.34
N SER A 30 -3.10 8.90 5.50
CA SER A 30 -3.89 8.03 6.39
C SER A 30 -5.21 7.58 5.76
N GLU A 31 -5.94 8.48 5.08
CA GLU A 31 -7.19 8.12 4.38
C GLU A 31 -6.92 7.13 3.23
N LEU A 32 -5.84 7.36 2.48
CA LEU A 32 -5.41 6.47 1.41
C LEU A 32 -5.05 5.08 1.93
N LEU A 33 -4.26 5.00 3.01
CA LEU A 33 -3.87 3.73 3.62
C LEU A 33 -5.09 2.98 4.15
N GLU A 34 -6.03 3.68 4.80
CA GLU A 34 -7.24 3.07 5.36
C GLU A 34 -8.11 2.45 4.28
N ALA A 35 -8.30 3.16 3.16
CA ALA A 35 -9.04 2.65 2.03
C ALA A 35 -8.41 1.36 1.48
N VAL A 36 -7.08 1.33 1.34
CA VAL A 36 -6.35 0.17 0.83
C VAL A 36 -6.46 -1.03 1.77
N LEU A 37 -6.23 -0.82 3.07
CA LEU A 37 -6.29 -1.89 4.06
C LEU A 37 -7.72 -2.44 4.24
N THR A 38 -8.72 -1.57 4.17
CA THR A 38 -10.14 -1.95 4.21
C THR A 38 -10.52 -2.79 2.98
N GLY A 39 -10.01 -2.45 1.80
CA GLY A 39 -10.19 -3.28 0.60
C GLY A 39 -9.53 -4.66 0.72
N ALA A 40 -8.39 -4.74 1.42
CA ALA A 40 -7.66 -5.99 1.63
C ALA A 40 -8.33 -6.93 2.65
N ILE A 41 -8.91 -6.41 3.73
CA ILE A 41 -9.44 -7.24 4.82
C ILE A 41 -10.64 -8.11 4.41
N ASN A 42 -11.36 -7.72 3.36
CA ASN A 42 -12.48 -8.49 2.82
C ASN A 42 -12.06 -9.83 2.19
N GLN A 43 -10.76 -10.13 2.12
CA GLN A 43 -10.23 -11.38 1.58
C GLN A 43 -9.10 -11.93 2.47
N PRO A 44 -9.38 -12.42 3.70
CA PRO A 44 -8.37 -12.77 4.70
C PRO A 44 -7.40 -13.88 4.28
N VAL A 45 -7.88 -14.83 3.47
CA VAL A 45 -7.08 -15.92 2.88
C VAL A 45 -5.88 -15.36 2.10
N LEU A 46 -5.99 -14.14 1.59
CA LEU A 46 -4.92 -13.53 0.79
C LEU A 46 -3.71 -13.12 1.62
N PHE A 47 -3.85 -12.85 2.92
CA PHE A 47 -2.70 -12.46 3.74
C PHE A 47 -1.71 -13.61 3.92
N ALA A 48 -2.20 -14.83 4.16
CA ALA A 48 -1.36 -16.02 4.23
C ALA A 48 -0.68 -16.33 2.88
N VAL A 49 -1.42 -16.18 1.77
CA VAL A 49 -0.88 -16.38 0.41
C VAL A 49 0.21 -15.36 0.07
N VAL A 50 0.01 -14.09 0.43
CA VAL A 50 1.01 -13.03 0.24
C VAL A 50 2.26 -13.31 1.08
N MET A 51 2.10 -13.73 2.34
CA MET A 51 3.24 -14.10 3.20
C MET A 51 4.03 -15.30 2.65
N GLN A 52 3.33 -16.33 2.16
CA GLN A 52 3.97 -17.47 1.50
C GLN A 52 4.74 -17.01 0.26
N MET A 53 4.14 -16.18 -0.59
CA MET A 53 4.80 -15.65 -1.78
C MET A 53 6.06 -14.85 -1.42
N TRP A 54 6.03 -14.01 -0.38
CA TRP A 54 7.21 -13.28 0.08
C TRP A 54 8.32 -14.23 0.55
N SER A 55 7.97 -15.27 1.31
CA SER A 55 8.92 -16.29 1.74
C SER A 55 9.58 -17.00 0.55
N GLU A 56 8.79 -17.47 -0.41
CA GLU A 56 9.29 -18.14 -1.62
C GLU A 56 10.15 -17.20 -2.47
N SER A 57 9.84 -15.89 -2.52
CA SER A 57 10.59 -14.91 -3.31
C SER A 57 12.03 -14.70 -2.84
N ILE A 58 12.35 -15.09 -1.59
CA ILE A 58 13.70 -15.03 -1.04
C ILE A 58 14.57 -16.17 -1.58
N THR A 59 13.97 -17.31 -1.92
CA THR A 59 14.67 -18.53 -2.38
C THR A 59 14.50 -18.81 -3.87
N ASP A 60 13.49 -18.25 -4.53
CA ASP A 60 13.26 -18.27 -5.97
C ASP A 60 13.48 -16.86 -6.57
N PRO A 61 14.63 -16.60 -7.23
CA PRO A 61 14.93 -15.30 -7.83
C PRO A 61 13.91 -14.84 -8.88
N ALA A 62 13.34 -15.76 -9.66
CA ALA A 62 12.36 -15.42 -10.68
C ALA A 62 11.03 -14.97 -10.04
N LEU A 63 10.68 -15.54 -8.89
CA LEU A 63 9.57 -15.05 -8.09
C LEU A 63 9.92 -13.71 -7.41
N GLY A 64 11.16 -13.56 -6.94
CA GLY A 64 11.73 -12.31 -6.44
C GLY A 64 11.49 -11.12 -7.37
N GLU A 65 11.84 -11.26 -8.65
CA GLU A 65 11.63 -10.22 -9.67
C GLU A 65 10.15 -9.84 -9.82
N VAL A 66 9.24 -10.82 -9.82
CA VAL A 66 7.79 -10.57 -9.92
C VAL A 66 7.29 -9.80 -8.70
N VAL A 67 7.67 -10.21 -7.49
CA VAL A 67 7.27 -9.53 -6.25
C VAL A 67 7.82 -8.10 -6.22
N GLN A 68 9.08 -7.89 -6.59
CA GLN A 68 9.67 -6.56 -6.67
C GLN A 68 8.94 -5.67 -7.68
N GLY A 69 8.59 -6.22 -8.85
CA GLY A 69 7.81 -5.51 -9.86
C GLY A 69 6.43 -5.06 -9.35
N LEU A 70 5.71 -5.94 -8.66
CA LEU A 70 4.41 -5.63 -8.08
C LEU A 70 4.50 -4.58 -6.96
N LEU A 71 5.50 -4.69 -6.08
CA LEU A 71 5.75 -3.68 -5.04
C LEU A 71 6.14 -2.32 -5.65
N GLY A 72 6.92 -2.33 -6.74
CA GLY A 72 7.25 -1.13 -7.50
C GLY A 72 6.01 -0.44 -8.09
N GLN A 73 5.10 -1.22 -8.69
CA GLN A 73 3.82 -0.72 -9.22
C GLN A 73 2.93 -0.17 -8.11
N MET A 74 2.82 -0.87 -6.98
CA MET A 74 2.03 -0.41 -5.84
C MET A 74 2.60 0.89 -5.25
N ARG A 75 3.92 1.01 -5.12
CA ARG A 75 4.57 2.26 -4.69
C ARG A 75 4.31 3.41 -5.65
N ALA A 76 4.39 3.16 -6.97
CA ALA A 76 4.09 4.18 -7.98
C ALA A 76 2.63 4.66 -7.88
N ALA A 77 1.67 3.73 -7.78
CA ALA A 77 0.26 4.08 -7.62
C ALA A 77 0.01 4.88 -6.33
N MET A 78 0.63 4.50 -5.21
CA MET A 78 0.56 5.24 -3.95
C MET A 78 1.15 6.65 -4.07
N ARG A 79 2.29 6.79 -4.76
CA ARG A 79 2.95 8.07 -5.02
C ARG A 79 2.04 9.00 -5.83
N ASP A 80 1.46 8.49 -6.90
CA ASP A 80 0.56 9.27 -7.76
C ASP A 80 -0.71 9.69 -6.99
N ALA A 81 -1.23 8.79 -6.15
CA ALA A 81 -2.39 9.08 -5.30
C ALA A 81 -2.12 10.15 -4.23
N VAL A 82 -0.91 10.19 -3.68
CA VAL A 82 -0.56 11.11 -2.58
C VAL A 82 0.06 12.43 -3.07
N THR A 83 0.44 12.52 -4.34
CA THR A 83 1.02 13.74 -4.93
C THR A 83 0.10 14.97 -4.84
N PRO A 84 -1.23 14.87 -5.10
CA PRO A 84 -2.14 16.00 -4.91
C PRO A 84 -2.15 16.54 -3.48
N TRP A 85 -2.12 15.65 -2.48
CA TRP A 85 -1.96 16.04 -1.07
C TRP A 85 -0.60 16.68 -0.82
N ALA A 86 0.49 16.10 -1.34
CA ALA A 86 1.84 16.62 -1.14
C ALA A 86 2.00 18.05 -1.68
N ARG A 87 1.39 18.36 -2.84
CA ARG A 87 1.36 19.71 -3.43
C ARG A 87 0.61 20.73 -2.56
N GLN A 88 -0.32 20.30 -1.71
CA GLN A 88 -1.00 21.19 -0.77
C GLN A 88 -0.16 21.48 0.48
N GLN A 89 0.82 20.63 0.79
CA GLN A 89 1.68 20.77 1.97
C GLN A 89 2.90 21.66 1.73
N THR A 90 3.24 21.97 0.48
CA THR A 90 4.41 22.77 0.14
C THR A 90 4.18 23.61 -1.12
N PRO A 91 4.72 24.84 -1.20
CA PRO A 91 4.64 25.66 -2.40
C PRO A 91 5.60 25.23 -3.52
N SER A 92 6.52 24.28 -3.30
CA SER A 92 7.51 23.85 -4.29
C SER A 92 7.17 22.47 -4.85
N GLU A 93 7.12 22.36 -6.19
CA GLU A 93 6.87 21.09 -6.88
C GLU A 93 7.99 20.05 -6.61
N GLU A 94 9.23 20.50 -6.44
CA GLU A 94 10.34 19.64 -6.07
C GLU A 94 10.14 19.05 -4.66
N GLN A 95 9.75 19.90 -3.71
CA GLN A 95 9.46 19.45 -2.35
C GLN A 95 8.23 18.54 -2.30
N ALA A 96 7.20 18.84 -3.08
CA ALA A 96 6.01 18.00 -3.21
C ALA A 96 6.37 16.61 -3.75
N THR A 97 7.24 16.55 -4.76
CA THR A 97 7.76 15.29 -5.31
C THR A 97 8.50 14.48 -4.25
N GLN A 98 9.45 15.10 -3.55
CA GLN A 98 10.21 14.43 -2.50
C GLN A 98 9.33 13.99 -1.31
N LEU A 99 8.28 14.73 -1.00
CA LEU A 99 7.31 14.37 0.03
C LEU A 99 6.47 13.17 -0.42
N ALA A 100 5.95 13.18 -1.65
CA ALA A 100 5.17 12.06 -2.20
C ALA A 100 6.01 10.77 -2.28
N ASP A 101 7.29 10.86 -2.65
CA ASP A 101 8.21 9.72 -2.68
C ASP A 101 8.41 9.11 -1.29
N ARG A 102 8.70 9.94 -0.28
CA ARG A 102 8.88 9.48 1.10
C ARG A 102 7.59 8.91 1.68
N THR A 103 6.48 9.60 1.47
CA THR A 103 5.17 9.17 1.97
C THR A 103 4.74 7.85 1.34
N SER A 104 4.82 7.70 0.01
CA SER A 104 4.46 6.45 -0.66
C SER A 104 5.30 5.25 -0.20
N PHE A 105 6.60 5.46 0.05
CA PHE A 105 7.45 4.43 0.66
C PHE A 105 6.95 4.00 2.04
N ILE A 106 6.65 4.96 2.92
CA ILE A 106 6.14 4.70 4.27
C ILE A 106 4.78 3.98 4.22
N LEU A 107 3.87 4.42 3.34
CA LEU A 107 2.56 3.80 3.18
C LEU A 107 2.65 2.32 2.76
N VAL A 108 3.55 1.99 1.82
CA VAL A 108 3.78 0.60 1.41
C VAL A 108 4.34 -0.23 2.56
N ALA A 109 5.31 0.31 3.31
CA ALA A 109 5.89 -0.39 4.46
C ALA A 109 4.85 -0.66 5.56
N LEU A 110 3.99 0.32 5.85
CA LEU A 110 2.88 0.16 6.78
C LEU A 110 1.87 -0.88 6.30
N ALA A 111 1.52 -0.88 5.01
CA ALA A 111 0.64 -1.90 4.47
C ALA A 111 1.22 -3.31 4.61
N GLN A 112 2.53 -3.47 4.38
CA GLN A 112 3.23 -4.74 4.60
C GLN A 112 3.23 -5.15 6.08
N GLY A 113 3.44 -4.21 6.99
CA GLY A 113 3.36 -4.42 8.44
C GLY A 113 1.97 -4.91 8.87
N PHE A 114 0.91 -4.30 8.34
CA PHE A 114 -0.47 -4.72 8.58
C PHE A 114 -0.74 -6.15 8.08
N ILE A 115 -0.32 -6.49 6.86
CA ILE A 115 -0.46 -7.84 6.29
C ILE A 115 0.27 -8.86 7.15
N THR A 116 1.50 -8.55 7.56
CA THR A 116 2.34 -9.42 8.39
C THR A 116 1.71 -9.65 9.75
N HIS A 117 1.28 -8.57 10.43
CA HIS A 117 0.57 -8.67 11.70
C HIS A 117 -0.69 -9.52 11.55
N THR A 118 -1.50 -9.25 10.52
CA THR A 118 -2.77 -9.96 10.32
C THR A 118 -2.57 -11.46 10.11
N ALA A 119 -1.54 -11.83 9.33
CA ALA A 119 -1.21 -13.22 9.07
C ALA A 119 -0.64 -13.96 10.29
N MET A 120 0.13 -13.27 11.15
CA MET A 120 0.84 -13.89 12.28
C MET A 120 0.09 -13.84 13.60
N GLN A 121 -0.63 -12.75 13.87
CA GLN A 121 -1.25 -12.43 15.16
C GLN A 121 -2.79 -12.40 15.09
N GLY A 122 -3.36 -12.51 13.89
CA GLY A 122 -4.80 -12.52 13.65
C GLY A 122 -5.35 -11.15 13.23
N PRO A 123 -6.67 -11.06 12.97
CA PRO A 123 -7.31 -9.89 12.38
C PRO A 123 -7.04 -8.60 13.17
N LEU A 124 -6.70 -7.53 12.43
CA LEU A 124 -6.51 -6.19 12.98
C LEU A 124 -7.44 -5.22 12.24
N SER A 125 -8.06 -4.28 12.96
CA SER A 125 -8.87 -3.24 12.33
C SER A 125 -7.98 -2.23 11.60
N PRO A 126 -8.22 -1.93 10.31
CA PRO A 126 -7.51 -0.87 9.59
C PRO A 126 -7.60 0.49 10.31
N ALA A 127 -8.78 0.81 10.84
CA ALA A 127 -9.01 2.07 11.55
C ALA A 127 -8.20 2.17 12.84
N GLU A 128 -8.08 1.07 13.60
CA GLU A 128 -7.26 1.03 14.82
C GLU A 128 -5.78 1.13 14.47
N TYR A 129 -5.33 0.41 13.44
CA TYR A 129 -3.94 0.42 12.98
C TYR A 129 -3.47 1.82 12.54
N ILE A 130 -4.35 2.58 11.90
CA ILE A 130 -4.02 3.91 11.34
C ILE A 130 -4.29 5.04 12.34
N SER A 131 -5.02 4.78 13.43
CA SER A 131 -5.36 5.80 14.43
C SER A 131 -4.15 6.62 14.90
N GLY A 132 -2.99 5.97 15.10
CA GLY A 132 -1.74 6.63 15.48
C GLY A 132 -1.14 7.55 14.40
N LEU A 133 -1.35 7.26 13.11
CA LEU A 133 -0.83 8.05 11.99
C LEU A 133 -1.60 9.36 11.81
N ARG A 134 -2.92 9.35 12.03
CA ARG A 134 -3.76 10.54 11.94
C ARG A 134 -3.32 11.66 12.90
N HIS A 135 -2.67 11.30 13.99
CA HIS A 135 -2.12 12.28 14.94
C HIS A 135 -0.85 12.97 14.43
N LEU A 136 -0.12 12.37 13.49
CA LEU A 136 1.12 12.92 12.90
C LEU A 136 0.86 13.83 11.70
N GLU A 137 -0.34 13.74 11.11
CA GLU A 137 -0.75 14.53 9.94
C GLU A 137 -1.42 15.87 10.32
N ARG A 138 -1.67 16.11 11.61
CA ARG A 138 -2.20 17.39 12.10
C ARG A 138 -1.04 18.36 12.37
N PRO A 139 -1.07 19.59 11.81
CA PRO A 139 -0.08 20.63 12.10
C PRO A 139 -0.12 21.08 13.57
#